data_AF-A0A7C1YMH3-F1
#
_entry.id   AF-A0A7C1YMH3-F1
#
_cell.length_a   1.000
_cell.length_b   1.000
_cell.length_c   1.000
_cell.angle_alpha   90.00
_cell.angle_beta   90.00
_cell.angle_gamma   90.00
#
_symmetry.space_group_name_H-M   'P 1'
#
loop_
_entity.id
_entity.type
_entity.pdbx_description
1 polymer ?
#
loop_
_entity_poly.entity_id
_entity_poly.type
_entity_poly.pdbx_seq_one_letter_code
_entity_poly.pdbx_strand_id
1 'polypeptide(L)'
;MPTLELARLSVRAGGLAFNERVSFSLSPVYLARALLPGYGRPVEPENIEYVATVGVGGLLLATGSLLLVVRRGISAANGIWGRSAQPALRGVSLLAALGLFLALGLYNPAYLVLARFVPGFAHFRVPARWLALWAFGGAMLAGVGIERLARGEMRLGW
;
A
#
# COMPACT_ATOMS: atom_id res chain seq x y z
N MET A 1 -29.52 11.34 2.28
CA MET A 1 -28.79 10.71 1.15
C MET A 1 -29.34 9.31 0.97
N PRO A 2 -29.97 8.98 -0.16
CA PRO A 2 -30.68 7.71 -0.37
C PRO A 2 -29.85 6.45 -0.07
N THR A 3 -28.54 6.50 -0.33
CA THR A 3 -27.59 5.42 -0.07
C THR A 3 -27.44 5.06 1.41
N LEU A 4 -27.55 6.04 2.32
CA LEU A 4 -27.46 5.80 3.76
C LEU A 4 -28.69 5.08 4.31
N GLU A 5 -29.87 5.35 3.74
CA GLU A 5 -31.11 4.67 4.12
C GLU A 5 -31.11 3.22 3.64
N LEU A 6 -30.64 2.97 2.41
CA LEU A 6 -30.48 1.61 1.89
C LEU A 6 -29.44 0.78 2.67
N ALA A 7 -28.32 1.41 3.09
CA ALA A 7 -27.29 0.72 3.85
C ALA A 7 -27.82 0.13 5.17
N ARG A 8 -28.75 0.83 5.82
CA ARG A 8 -29.42 0.38 7.05
C ARG A 8 -30.37 -0.80 6.84
N LEU A 9 -30.88 -0.97 5.63
CA LEU A 9 -31.76 -2.09 5.24
C LEU A 9 -30.96 -3.29 4.72
N SER A 10 -29.65 -3.18 4.58
CA SER A 10 -28.81 -4.28 4.12
C SER A 10 -28.67 -5.37 5.18
N VAL A 11 -28.50 -6.62 4.75
CA VAL A 11 -28.21 -7.78 5.62
C VAL A 11 -26.93 -7.56 6.46
N ARG A 12 -26.08 -6.61 6.07
CA ARG A 12 -24.83 -6.25 6.74
C ARG A 12 -24.88 -4.93 7.49
N ALA A 13 -26.07 -4.39 7.75
CA ALA A 13 -26.24 -3.11 8.45
C ALA A 13 -25.57 -3.10 9.85
N GLY A 14 -25.56 -4.24 10.54
CA GLY A 14 -24.87 -4.42 11.83
C GLY A 14 -23.36 -4.65 11.73
N GLY A 15 -22.81 -4.73 10.51
CA GLY A 15 -21.44 -5.13 10.24
C GLY A 15 -21.23 -6.64 10.22
N LEU A 16 -20.02 -7.04 9.84
CA LEU A 16 -19.59 -8.43 9.75
C LEU A 16 -19.14 -8.96 11.11
N ALA A 17 -19.14 -10.28 11.28
CA ALA A 17 -18.51 -10.89 12.45
C ALA A 17 -16.99 -10.63 12.43
N PHE A 18 -16.33 -10.60 13.59
CA PHE A 18 -14.93 -10.17 13.65
C PHE A 18 -13.99 -11.04 12.79
N ASN A 19 -14.19 -12.35 12.80
CA ASN A 19 -13.48 -13.32 11.95
C ASN A 19 -13.66 -13.02 10.44
N GLU A 20 -14.85 -12.57 10.03
CA GLU A 20 -15.11 -12.19 8.64
C GLU A 20 -14.43 -10.87 8.26
N ARG A 21 -14.32 -9.91 9.19
CA ARG A 21 -13.65 -8.62 8.94
C ARG A 21 -12.17 -8.80 8.58
N VAL A 22 -11.52 -9.76 9.24
CA VAL A 22 -10.09 -10.08 9.03
C VAL A 22 -9.88 -11.25 8.06
N SER A 23 -10.95 -11.76 7.45
CA SER A 23 -10.83 -12.80 6.41
C SER A 23 -10.02 -12.28 5.23
N PHE A 24 -9.17 -13.13 4.64
CA PHE A 24 -8.28 -12.77 3.51
C PHE A 24 -7.28 -11.65 3.85
N SER A 25 -6.70 -11.75 5.04
CA SER A 25 -5.56 -10.94 5.44
C SER A 25 -4.31 -11.38 4.69
N LEU A 26 -3.50 -10.43 4.24
CA LEU A 26 -2.24 -10.74 3.57
C LEU A 26 -1.26 -11.33 4.59
N SER A 27 -0.88 -12.59 4.39
CA SER A 27 0.20 -13.21 5.17
C SER A 27 1.54 -12.51 4.91
N PRO A 28 2.31 -12.15 5.96
CA PRO A 28 3.65 -11.59 5.80
C PRO A 28 4.58 -12.47 4.96
N VAL A 29 4.41 -13.79 5.03
CA VAL A 29 5.19 -14.77 4.25
C VAL A 29 4.85 -14.69 2.75
N TYR A 30 3.64 -14.26 2.41
CA TYR A 30 3.19 -14.09 1.03
C TYR A 30 3.49 -12.70 0.45
N LEU A 31 4.01 -11.77 1.25
CA LEU A 31 4.22 -10.38 0.85
C LEU A 31 5.09 -10.26 -0.41
N ALA A 32 6.20 -11.00 -0.48
CA ALA A 32 7.06 -10.99 -1.67
C ALA A 32 6.30 -11.42 -2.94
N ARG A 33 5.43 -12.44 -2.81
CA ARG A 33 4.65 -12.99 -3.93
C ARG A 33 3.48 -12.10 -4.33
N ALA A 34 2.97 -11.29 -3.39
CA ALA A 34 1.95 -10.28 -3.65
C ALA A 34 2.48 -9.09 -4.48
N LEU A 35 3.72 -8.69 -4.22
CA LEU A 35 4.35 -7.50 -4.84
C LEU A 35 5.12 -7.83 -6.12
N LEU A 36 5.70 -9.04 -6.21
CA LEU A 36 6.45 -9.48 -7.37
C LEU A 36 5.57 -10.19 -8.39
N PRO A 37 5.86 -10.05 -9.69
CA PRO A 37 5.17 -10.80 -10.72
C PRO A 37 5.50 -12.30 -10.61
N GLY A 38 4.47 -13.15 -10.59
CA GLY A 38 4.59 -14.60 -10.70
C GLY A 38 4.87 -15.01 -12.14
N TYR A 39 6.10 -14.80 -12.64
CA TYR A 39 6.45 -15.19 -14.01
C TYR A 39 6.20 -16.69 -14.24
N GLY A 40 5.42 -17.01 -15.28
CA GLY A 40 5.19 -18.39 -15.73
C GLY A 40 4.34 -19.27 -14.80
N ARG A 41 3.73 -18.72 -13.74
CA ARG A 41 2.84 -19.46 -12.84
C ARG A 41 1.50 -18.74 -12.71
N PRO A 42 0.36 -19.42 -12.93
CA PRO A 42 -0.94 -18.82 -12.67
C PRO A 42 -1.07 -18.50 -11.18
N VAL A 43 -1.74 -17.39 -10.87
CA VAL A 43 -2.13 -17.06 -9.50
C VAL A 43 -3.26 -18.02 -9.13
N GLU A 44 -3.09 -18.73 -8.02
CA GLU A 44 -4.13 -19.61 -7.49
C GLU A 44 -5.41 -18.79 -7.22
N PRO A 45 -6.62 -19.31 -7.51
CA PRO A 45 -7.87 -18.57 -7.31
C PRO A 45 -8.05 -18.03 -5.88
N GLU A 46 -7.53 -18.76 -4.90
CA GLU A 46 -7.55 -18.40 -3.47
C GLU A 46 -6.67 -17.19 -3.13
N ASN A 47 -5.72 -16.84 -4.02
CA ASN A 47 -4.71 -15.82 -3.83
C ASN A 47 -4.89 -14.60 -4.74
N ILE A 48 -5.95 -14.56 -5.55
CA ILE A 48 -6.17 -13.48 -6.52
C ILE A 48 -6.31 -12.10 -5.86
N GLU A 49 -6.75 -12.08 -4.61
CA GLU A 49 -6.95 -10.87 -3.81
C GLU A 49 -5.63 -10.27 -3.30
N TYR A 50 -4.53 -11.03 -3.34
CA TYR A 50 -3.20 -10.63 -2.89
C TYR A 50 -2.35 -10.05 -4.03
N VAL A 51 -2.87 -9.91 -5.25
CA VAL A 51 -2.08 -9.46 -6.40
C VAL A 51 -2.06 -7.93 -6.46
N ALA A 52 -0.88 -7.35 -6.24
CA ALA A 52 -0.67 -5.89 -6.37
C ALA A 52 0.74 -5.58 -6.86
N THR A 53 1.10 -6.23 -7.95
CA THR A 53 2.41 -6.01 -8.57
C THR A 53 2.45 -4.70 -9.35
N VAL A 54 3.57 -3.98 -9.22
CA VAL A 54 3.90 -2.79 -10.02
C VAL A 54 4.95 -3.15 -11.11
N GLY A 55 5.27 -4.44 -11.23
CA GLY A 55 6.36 -4.94 -12.06
C GLY A 55 7.75 -4.70 -11.44
N VAL A 56 8.74 -5.47 -11.88
CA VAL A 56 10.11 -5.41 -11.33
C VAL A 56 10.76 -4.04 -11.58
N GLY A 57 10.66 -3.51 -12.80
CA GLY A 57 11.18 -2.16 -13.11
C GLY A 57 10.51 -1.06 -12.30
N GLY A 58 9.17 -1.12 -12.16
CA GLY A 58 8.42 -0.20 -11.32
C GLY A 58 8.83 -0.27 -9.85
N LEU A 59 9.04 -1.49 -9.33
CA LEU A 59 9.51 -1.70 -7.96
C LEU A 59 10.92 -1.14 -7.73
N LEU A 60 11.86 -1.36 -8.67
CA LEU A 60 13.22 -0.80 -8.62
C LEU A 60 13.21 0.74 -8.63
N LEU A 61 12.38 1.34 -9.48
CA LEU A 61 12.24 2.80 -9.54
C LEU A 61 11.56 3.38 -8.30
N ALA A 62 10.54 2.70 -7.77
CA ALA A 62 9.84 3.09 -6.55
C ALA A 62 10.75 2.99 -5.31
N THR A 63 11.57 1.94 -5.23
CA THR A 63 12.56 1.78 -4.16
C THR A 63 13.69 2.80 -4.28
N GLY A 64 14.21 3.03 -5.49
CA GLY A 64 15.22 4.07 -5.73
C GLY A 64 14.72 5.47 -5.36
N SER A 65 13.50 5.82 -5.76
CA SER A 65 12.90 7.11 -5.39
C SER A 65 12.68 7.23 -3.89
N LEU A 66 12.19 6.18 -3.21
CA LEU A 66 12.02 6.14 -1.76
C LEU A 66 13.36 6.31 -1.00
N LEU A 67 14.42 5.61 -1.42
CA LEU A 67 15.75 5.71 -0.80
C LEU A 67 16.28 7.15 -0.84
N LEU A 68 16.07 7.87 -1.95
CA LEU A 68 16.44 9.27 -2.06
C LEU A 68 15.62 10.17 -1.13
N VAL A 69 14.34 9.88 -0.89
CA VAL A 69 13.52 10.60 0.11
C VAL A 69 14.12 10.43 1.49
N VAL A 70 14.43 9.19 1.87
CA VAL A 70 14.97 8.89 3.21
C VAL A 70 16.32 9.57 3.40
N ARG A 71 17.23 9.45 2.42
CA ARG A 71 18.55 10.09 2.46
C ARG A 71 18.44 11.61 2.58
N ARG A 72 17.63 12.26 1.73
CA ARG A 72 17.42 13.72 1.78
C ARG A 72 16.68 14.16 3.03
N GLY A 73 15.79 13.35 3.58
CA GLY A 73 15.07 13.61 4.83
C GLY A 73 16.00 13.64 6.03
N ILE A 74 16.95 12.68 6.11
CA ILE A 74 18.00 12.67 7.14
C ILE A 74 18.90 13.90 7.00
N SER A 75 19.32 14.26 5.78
CA SER A 75 20.12 15.46 5.53
C SER A 75 19.37 16.78 5.81
N ALA A 76 18.05 16.82 5.61
CA ALA A 76 17.22 17.97 5.92
C ALA A 76 16.96 18.13 7.42
N ALA A 77 16.86 17.03 8.17
CA ALA A 77 16.86 17.04 9.64
C ALA A 77 18.17 17.62 10.20
N ASN A 78 19.28 17.43 9.47
CA ASN A 78 20.59 18.03 9.77
C ASN A 78 20.75 19.48 9.25
N GLY A 79 19.67 20.12 8.78
CA GLY A 79 19.63 21.56 8.46
C GLY A 79 20.19 21.97 7.08
N ILE A 80 20.53 21.04 6.20
CA ILE A 80 21.37 21.37 5.02
C ILE A 80 20.56 21.69 3.74
N TRP A 81 19.35 21.15 3.50
CA TRP A 81 18.68 21.27 2.17
C TRP A 81 17.16 21.56 2.19
N GLY A 82 16.74 22.44 1.28
CA GLY A 82 15.41 23.07 1.15
C GLY A 82 14.24 22.18 0.67
N ARG A 83 13.02 22.72 0.88
CA ARG A 83 11.72 22.01 1.06
C ARG A 83 10.89 21.69 -0.20
N SER A 84 11.31 22.02 -1.43
CA SER A 84 10.33 22.31 -2.49
C SER A 84 9.63 21.14 -3.21
N ALA A 85 10.04 19.88 -3.07
CA ALA A 85 9.36 18.72 -3.72
C ALA A 85 9.06 17.56 -2.76
N GLN A 86 9.29 17.76 -1.46
CA GLN A 86 9.29 16.71 -0.46
C GLN A 86 7.90 16.29 0.08
N PRO A 87 6.89 17.16 0.23
CA PRO A 87 5.66 16.77 0.93
C PRO A 87 4.81 15.81 0.09
N ALA A 88 4.70 16.03 -1.22
CA ALA A 88 3.95 15.13 -2.10
C ALA A 88 4.58 13.74 -2.14
N LEU A 89 5.91 13.66 -2.28
CA LEU A 89 6.61 12.38 -2.33
C LEU A 89 6.51 11.62 -1.00
N ARG A 90 6.62 12.32 0.14
CA ARG A 90 6.36 11.75 1.47
C ARG A 90 4.92 11.24 1.59
N GLY A 91 3.93 12.01 1.11
CA GLY A 91 2.53 11.61 1.10
C GLY A 91 2.29 10.33 0.31
N VAL A 92 2.89 10.22 -0.89
CA VAL A 92 2.79 9.01 -1.72
C VAL A 92 3.50 7.82 -1.08
N SER A 93 4.69 8.02 -0.47
CA SER A 93 5.38 6.97 0.28
C SER A 93 4.56 6.48 1.48
N LEU A 94 3.96 7.41 2.23
CA LEU A 94 3.07 7.09 3.35
C LEU A 94 1.83 6.34 2.88
N LEU A 95 1.25 6.74 1.74
CA LEU A 95 0.09 6.05 1.16
C LEU A 95 0.42 4.61 0.78
N ALA A 96 1.56 4.40 0.12
CA ALA A 96 2.03 3.07 -0.27
C ALA A 96 2.31 2.19 0.96
N ALA A 97 3.00 2.75 1.96
CA ALA A 97 3.29 2.06 3.22
C ALA A 97 2.02 1.75 4.02
N LEU A 98 1.05 2.68 4.06
CA LEU A 98 -0.22 2.49 4.72
C LEU A 98 -1.04 1.36 4.06
N GLY A 99 -1.02 1.29 2.72
CA GLY A 99 -1.63 0.20 1.97
C GLY A 99 -1.09 -1.17 2.38
N LEU A 100 0.24 -1.32 2.41
CA LEU A 100 0.90 -2.55 2.85
C LEU A 100 0.59 -2.86 4.33
N PHE A 101 0.67 -1.85 5.20
CA PHE A 101 0.42 -1.98 6.63
C PHE A 101 -0.99 -2.46 6.93
N LEU A 102 -2.01 -1.88 6.27
CA LEU A 102 -3.40 -2.28 6.46
C LEU A 102 -3.71 -3.62 5.78
N ALA A 103 -3.02 -3.98 4.69
CA ALA A 103 -3.23 -5.25 3.99
C ALA A 103 -2.91 -6.48 4.85
N LEU A 104 -2.00 -6.35 5.81
CA LEU A 104 -1.63 -7.42 6.75
C LEU A 104 -2.80 -7.90 7.61
N GLY A 105 -3.84 -7.08 7.81
CA GLY A 105 -5.07 -7.49 8.49
C GLY A 105 -4.83 -8.16 9.85
N LEU A 106 -5.17 -9.45 9.96
CA LEU A 106 -5.01 -10.29 11.15
C LEU A 106 -3.58 -10.25 11.74
N TYR A 107 -2.57 -10.11 10.89
CA TYR A 107 -1.16 -10.07 11.29
C TYR A 107 -0.69 -8.69 11.78
N ASN A 108 -1.57 -7.69 11.79
CA ASN A 108 -1.27 -6.34 12.24
C ASN A 108 -2.16 -5.96 13.45
N PRO A 109 -1.59 -5.82 14.67
CA PRO A 109 -2.37 -5.51 15.86
C PRO A 109 -3.11 -4.18 15.77
N ALA A 110 -2.57 -3.18 15.06
CA ALA A 110 -3.26 -1.92 14.83
C ALA A 110 -4.52 -2.12 13.98
N TYR A 111 -4.46 -2.99 12.97
CA TYR A 111 -5.63 -3.31 12.16
C TYR A 111 -6.71 -4.01 12.99
N LEU A 112 -6.35 -4.87 13.95
CA LEU A 112 -7.31 -5.51 14.85
C LEU A 112 -8.10 -4.48 15.68
N VAL A 113 -7.41 -3.43 16.17
CA VAL A 113 -8.03 -2.31 16.89
C VAL A 113 -8.98 -1.55 15.97
N LEU A 114 -8.54 -1.23 14.74
CA LEU A 114 -9.38 -0.56 13.74
C LEU A 114 -10.63 -1.41 13.41
N ALA A 115 -10.45 -2.69 13.13
CA ALA A 115 -11.52 -3.64 12.81
C ALA A 115 -12.52 -3.83 13.95
N ARG A 116 -12.12 -3.61 15.20
CA ARG A 116 -12.98 -3.76 16.38
C ARG A 116 -13.72 -2.49 16.75
N PHE A 117 -13.06 -1.34 16.70
CA PHE A 117 -13.57 -0.10 17.31
C PHE A 117 -13.90 1.00 16.32
N VAL A 118 -13.29 1.01 15.12
CA VAL A 118 -13.51 2.11 14.17
C VAL A 118 -14.73 1.83 13.30
N PRO A 119 -15.75 2.71 13.33
CA PRO A 119 -16.93 2.57 12.48
C PRO A 119 -16.51 2.61 11.00
N GLY A 120 -17.10 1.73 10.19
CA GLY A 120 -16.74 1.52 8.79
C GLY A 120 -15.83 0.32 8.55
N PHE A 121 -14.83 0.07 9.41
CA PHE A 121 -13.98 -1.13 9.31
C PHE A 121 -14.75 -2.42 9.57
N ALA A 122 -15.86 -2.36 10.30
CA ALA A 122 -16.77 -3.47 10.51
C ALA A 122 -17.49 -3.95 9.23
N HIS A 123 -17.46 -3.17 8.14
CA HIS A 123 -18.16 -3.49 6.89
C HIS A 123 -17.22 -4.04 5.80
N PHE A 124 -15.91 -3.85 5.96
CA PHE A 124 -14.94 -4.38 5.02
C PHE A 124 -14.62 -5.84 5.35
N ARG A 125 -14.65 -6.66 4.29
CA ARG A 125 -13.97 -7.96 4.25
C ARG A 125 -12.76 -7.83 3.34
N VAL A 126 -11.78 -8.73 3.48
CA VAL A 126 -10.58 -8.76 2.64
C VAL A 126 -9.65 -7.57 2.90
N PRO A 127 -8.90 -7.56 4.02
CA PRO A 127 -7.86 -6.57 4.27
C PRO A 127 -6.86 -6.45 3.12
N ALA A 128 -6.57 -7.53 2.38
CA ALA A 128 -5.69 -7.49 1.21
C ALA A 128 -6.07 -6.42 0.17
N ARG A 129 -7.33 -5.97 0.10
CA ARG A 129 -7.75 -4.88 -0.80
C ARG A 129 -7.09 -3.53 -0.52
N TRP A 130 -6.52 -3.33 0.67
CA TRP A 130 -5.69 -2.15 0.96
C TRP A 130 -4.43 -2.09 0.11
N LEU A 131 -4.02 -3.21 -0.52
CA LEU A 131 -2.98 -3.24 -1.54
C LEU A 131 -3.28 -2.33 -2.75
N ALA A 132 -4.52 -1.90 -2.97
CA ALA A 132 -4.83 -0.87 -3.96
C ALA A 132 -4.10 0.46 -3.67
N LEU A 133 -3.97 0.83 -2.39
CA LEU A 133 -3.20 2.01 -1.99
C LEU A 133 -1.70 1.81 -2.24
N TRP A 134 -1.20 0.59 -2.01
CA TRP A 134 0.15 0.22 -2.39
C TRP A 134 0.36 0.33 -3.91
N ALA A 135 -0.52 -0.25 -4.73
CA ALA A 135 -0.37 -0.24 -6.17
C ALA A 135 -0.38 1.19 -6.72
N PHE A 136 -1.30 2.02 -6.23
CA PHE A 136 -1.38 3.43 -6.62
C PHE A 136 -0.15 4.22 -6.17
N GLY A 137 0.21 4.15 -4.89
CA GLY A 137 1.38 4.85 -4.35
C GLY A 137 2.69 4.36 -4.97
N GLY A 138 2.84 3.06 -5.16
CA GLY A 138 3.98 2.42 -5.80
C GLY A 138 4.13 2.83 -7.27
N ALA A 139 3.04 2.90 -8.03
CA ALA A 139 3.06 3.39 -9.41
C ALA A 139 3.48 4.86 -9.48
N MET A 140 2.99 5.70 -8.57
CA MET A 140 3.42 7.10 -8.47
C MET A 140 4.91 7.22 -8.09
N LEU A 141 5.39 6.41 -7.14
CA LEU A 141 6.81 6.36 -6.76
C LEU A 141 7.70 5.91 -7.92
N ALA A 142 7.22 4.96 -8.73
CA ALA A 142 7.89 4.54 -9.94
C ALA A 142 7.97 5.67 -10.97
N GLY A 143 6.87 6.40 -11.19
CA GLY A 143 6.83 7.58 -12.08
C GLY A 143 7.82 8.68 -11.66
N VAL A 144 7.89 8.98 -10.35
CA VAL A 144 8.90 9.89 -9.80
C VAL A 144 10.32 9.35 -9.99
N GLY A 145 10.49 8.03 -9.90
CA GLY A 145 11.74 7.38 -10.24
C GLY A 145 12.15 7.62 -11.70
N ILE A 146 11.24 7.46 -12.65
CA ILE A 146 11.51 7.75 -14.08
C ILE A 146 11.95 9.20 -14.26
N GLU A 147 11.22 10.15 -13.68
CA GLU A 147 11.53 11.58 -13.79
C GLU A 147 12.94 11.89 -13.26
N ARG A 148 13.31 11.32 -12.11
CA ARG A 148 14.62 11.52 -11.49
C ARG A 148 15.76 10.84 -12.26
N LEU A 149 15.49 9.67 -12.84
CA LEU A 149 16.44 9.00 -13.72
C LEU A 149 16.71 9.86 -14.96
N ALA A 150 15.67 10.42 -15.57
CA ALA A 150 15.79 11.33 -16.71
C ALA A 150 16.57 12.61 -16.38
N ARG A 151 16.46 13.12 -15.14
CA ARG A 151 17.24 14.27 -14.64
C ARG A 151 18.68 13.90 -14.20
N GLY A 152 19.08 12.64 -14.28
CA GLY A 152 20.41 12.17 -13.85
C GLY A 152 20.62 12.15 -12.33
N GLU A 153 19.55 12.28 -11.53
CA GLU A 153 19.61 12.26 -10.06
C GLU A 153 19.72 10.84 -9.48
N MET A 154 19.31 9.83 -10.25
CA MET A 154 19.55 8.42 -9.96
C MET A 154 20.60 7.89 -10.92
N ARG A 155 21.87 7.88 -10.50
CA ARG A 155 22.93 7.21 -11.25
C ARG A 155 22.87 5.72 -10.96
N LEU A 156 22.45 4.94 -11.95
CA LEU A 156 22.76 3.51 -12.00
C LEU A 156 24.26 3.43 -12.31
N GLY A 157 25.06 3.05 -11.32
CA GLY A 157 26.49 2.88 -11.50
C GLY A 157 26.74 1.83 -12.58
N TRP A 158 27.44 2.24 -13.63
CA TRP A 158 28.15 1.37 -14.56
C TRP A 158 29.63 1.70 -14.45
#